data_AF-A0A7X2TF60-F1
#
_entry.id   AF-A0A7X2TF60-F1
#
_cell.length_a   1.000
_cell.length_b   1.000
_cell.length_c   1.000
_cell.angle_alpha   90.00
_cell.angle_beta   90.00
_cell.angle_gamma   90.00
#
_symmetry.space_group_name_H-M   'P 1'
#
loop_
_entity.id
_entity.type
_entity.pdbx_description
1 polymer ?
#
loop_
_entity_poly.entity_id
_entity_poly.type
_entity_poly.pdbx_seq_one_letter_code
_entity_poly.pdbx_strand_id
1 'polypeptide(L)'
;MSDIETRGFITEKLYPANGRSAQDTAYALAKYLDTDKHMITQIMRTRQGYLVQCKGDANMEWTKYVGMDAAVSIRINEEDANLRISVAAEKWVEKAGFAALGIVFSPLLVTAGLGAVRQFGLFDDIFRFLDSYIGAEPLETTTSNPFTGKNAKDADSTVSSDSVTCPSCGALNKPDAKFCRKCGKPMQISGEKHCPNCGEVVDEDDSFCPNCGQKLN
;
A
#
# COMPACT_ATOMS: atom_id res chain seq x y z
N MET A 1 -26.21 -12.21 -7.13
CA MET A 1 -25.99 -10.82 -6.68
C MET A 1 -24.69 -10.78 -5.88
N SER A 2 -23.84 -9.83 -6.21
CA SER A 2 -22.38 -9.83 -6.13
C SER A 2 -21.77 -9.69 -4.73
N ASP A 3 -20.85 -10.61 -4.40
CA ASP A 3 -19.94 -10.70 -3.25
C ASP A 3 -18.93 -9.53 -3.09
N ILE A 4 -19.29 -8.33 -3.52
CA ILE A 4 -18.39 -7.17 -3.57
C ILE A 4 -18.53 -6.30 -2.31
N GLU A 5 -19.70 -6.28 -1.67
CA GLU A 5 -20.00 -5.35 -0.56
C GLU A 5 -19.34 -5.73 0.79
N THR A 6 -18.75 -6.93 0.92
CA THR A 6 -18.11 -7.40 2.16
C THR A 6 -16.58 -7.49 2.08
N ARG A 7 -15.98 -7.12 0.95
CA ARG A 7 -14.53 -7.22 0.75
C ARG A 7 -13.87 -5.93 1.26
N GLY A 8 -12.92 -6.07 2.19
CA GLY A 8 -12.10 -4.98 2.72
C GLY A 8 -11.26 -4.29 1.63
N PHE A 9 -10.23 -3.54 2.02
CA PHE A 9 -9.32 -2.96 1.03
C PHE A 9 -8.52 -4.08 0.37
N ILE A 10 -8.74 -4.29 -0.93
CA ILE A 10 -8.07 -5.32 -1.74
C ILE A 10 -7.51 -4.65 -2.99
N THR A 11 -6.24 -4.92 -3.29
CA THR A 11 -5.65 -4.60 -4.59
C THR A 11 -5.24 -5.90 -5.26
N GLU A 12 -5.69 -6.09 -6.48
CA GLU A 12 -5.39 -7.24 -7.31
C GLU A 12 -4.69 -6.81 -8.58
N LYS A 13 -3.66 -7.57 -8.96
CA LYS A 13 -2.91 -7.38 -10.20
C LYS A 13 -2.71 -8.72 -10.90
N LEU A 14 -2.87 -8.73 -12.21
CA LEU A 14 -2.58 -9.87 -13.06
C LEU A 14 -1.22 -9.66 -13.72
N TYR A 15 -0.27 -10.57 -13.50
CA TYR A 15 1.06 -10.51 -14.09
C TYR A 15 1.25 -11.62 -15.12
N PRO A 16 1.98 -11.39 -16.22
CA PRO A 16 2.49 -12.52 -17.00
C PRO A 16 3.50 -13.28 -16.15
N ALA A 17 3.43 -14.62 -16.14
CA ALA A 17 4.25 -15.43 -15.26
C ALA A 17 5.76 -15.29 -15.56
N ASN A 18 6.15 -15.03 -16.81
CA ASN A 18 7.56 -14.86 -17.23
C ASN A 18 8.50 -15.97 -16.73
N GLY A 19 8.01 -17.21 -16.72
CA GLY A 19 8.77 -18.36 -16.22
C GLY A 19 8.87 -18.45 -14.68
N ARG A 20 8.15 -17.60 -13.94
CA ARG A 20 7.96 -17.71 -12.48
C ARG A 20 6.75 -18.56 -12.17
N SER A 21 6.86 -19.43 -11.18
CA SER A 21 5.71 -20.13 -10.60
C SER A 21 5.09 -19.33 -9.45
N ALA A 22 3.85 -19.65 -9.07
CA ALA A 22 3.26 -19.10 -7.85
C ALA A 22 4.05 -19.51 -6.61
N GLN A 23 4.65 -20.70 -6.63
CA GLN A 23 5.51 -21.18 -5.55
C GLN A 23 6.73 -20.28 -5.36
N ASP A 24 7.53 -20.09 -6.42
CA ASP A 24 8.76 -19.30 -6.35
C ASP A 24 8.45 -17.85 -5.93
N THR A 25 7.37 -17.30 -6.48
CA THR A 25 6.88 -15.96 -6.14
C THR A 25 6.48 -15.86 -4.67
N ALA A 26 5.78 -16.86 -4.12
CA ALA A 26 5.37 -16.88 -2.72
C ALA A 26 6.58 -16.96 -1.77
N TYR A 27 7.54 -17.84 -2.05
CA TYR A 27 8.75 -17.98 -1.24
C TYR A 27 9.63 -16.73 -1.30
N ALA A 28 9.82 -16.15 -2.48
CA ALA A 28 10.60 -14.93 -2.65
C ALA A 28 9.95 -13.74 -1.93
N LEU A 29 8.63 -13.59 -2.07
CA LEU A 29 7.87 -12.53 -1.39
C LEU A 29 7.94 -12.70 0.13
N ALA A 30 7.69 -13.90 0.66
CA ALA A 30 7.76 -14.13 2.09
C ALA A 30 9.17 -13.84 2.65
N LYS A 31 10.23 -14.24 1.93
CA LYS A 31 11.61 -13.93 2.32
C LYS A 31 11.87 -12.42 2.38
N TYR A 32 11.42 -11.66 1.38
CA TYR A 32 11.54 -10.19 1.39
C TYR A 32 10.79 -9.56 2.57
N LEU A 33 9.55 -10.02 2.81
CA LEU A 33 8.73 -9.53 3.91
C LEU A 33 9.36 -9.84 5.28
N ASP A 34 9.97 -11.01 5.43
CA ASP A 34 10.66 -11.44 6.65
C ASP A 34 12.00 -10.72 6.85
N THR A 35 12.88 -10.75 5.85
CA THR A 35 14.26 -10.27 5.98
C THR A 35 14.37 -8.75 5.84
N ASP A 36 13.72 -8.15 4.84
CA ASP A 36 13.87 -6.73 4.51
C ASP A 36 12.82 -5.85 5.19
N LYS A 37 11.62 -6.40 5.41
CA LYS A 37 10.52 -5.70 6.11
C LYS A 37 10.35 -6.13 7.55
N HIS A 38 11.14 -7.11 8.01
CA HIS A 38 11.19 -7.51 9.40
C HIS A 38 9.79 -7.91 9.93
N MET A 39 9.05 -8.67 9.12
CA MET A 39 7.70 -9.12 9.44
C MET A 39 7.68 -10.61 9.72
N ILE A 40 6.77 -11.02 10.60
CA ILE A 40 6.48 -12.44 10.78
C ILE A 40 5.67 -12.89 9.58
N THR A 41 6.16 -13.90 8.85
CA THR A 41 5.52 -14.42 7.65
C THR A 41 5.10 -15.88 7.79
N GLN A 42 4.03 -16.26 7.09
CA GLN A 42 3.56 -17.64 6.97
C GLN A 42 3.14 -17.90 5.53
N ILE A 43 3.56 -19.04 4.97
CA ILE A 43 3.18 -19.48 3.63
C ILE A 43 2.30 -20.71 3.75
N MET A 44 1.19 -20.73 3.00
CA MET A 44 0.32 -21.88 2.86
C MET A 44 0.02 -22.15 1.39
N ARG A 45 0.09 -23.41 0.96
CA ARG A 45 -0.37 -23.83 -0.36
C ARG A 45 -1.90 -23.81 -0.40
N THR A 46 -2.48 -23.27 -1.46
CA THR A 46 -3.92 -23.31 -1.74
C THR A 46 -4.21 -24.25 -2.91
N ARG A 47 -5.50 -24.42 -3.27
CA ARG A 47 -5.89 -25.20 -4.45
C ARG A 47 -5.40 -24.60 -5.77
N GLN A 48 -5.26 -23.28 -5.83
CA GLN A 48 -4.97 -22.53 -7.07
C GLN A 48 -3.59 -21.86 -7.06
N GLY A 49 -2.81 -22.04 -5.98
CA GLY A 49 -1.49 -21.44 -5.84
C GLY A 49 -1.07 -21.36 -4.37
N TYR A 50 -0.79 -20.15 -3.88
CA TYR A 50 -0.24 -19.91 -2.55
C TYR A 50 -0.89 -18.71 -1.85
N LEU A 51 -0.92 -18.77 -0.52
CA LEU A 51 -1.27 -17.66 0.36
C LEU A 51 -0.04 -17.35 1.22
N VAL A 52 0.41 -16.10 1.17
CA VAL A 52 1.41 -15.54 2.08
C VAL A 52 0.67 -14.62 3.04
N GLN A 53 0.80 -14.87 4.34
CA GLN A 53 0.29 -13.99 5.38
C GLN A 53 1.48 -13.36 6.09
N CYS A 54 1.39 -12.08 6.41
CA CYS A 54 2.41 -11.41 7.19
C CYS A 54 1.81 -10.44 8.19
N LYS A 55 2.54 -10.21 9.29
CA LYS A 55 2.23 -9.17 10.25
C LYS A 55 3.48 -8.50 10.81
N GLY A 56 3.31 -7.30 11.36
CA GLY A 56 4.36 -6.65 12.14
C GLY A 56 4.88 -7.56 13.27
N ASP A 57 6.19 -7.50 13.52
CA ASP A 57 6.82 -8.15 14.67
C ASP A 57 6.64 -7.28 15.92
N ALA A 58 5.89 -7.79 16.88
CA ALA A 58 5.61 -7.13 18.16
C ALA A 58 6.88 -6.88 19.01
N ASN A 59 7.99 -7.55 18.69
CA ASN A 59 9.27 -7.34 19.38
C ASN A 59 10.04 -6.11 18.87
N MET A 60 9.63 -5.51 17.76
CA MET A 60 10.31 -4.34 17.20
C MET A 60 9.92 -3.07 17.91
N GLU A 61 10.87 -2.17 18.12
CA GLU A 61 10.61 -0.92 18.84
C GLU A 61 9.53 -0.09 18.14
N TRP A 62 9.49 -0.07 16.81
CA TRP A 62 8.50 0.69 16.05
C TRP A 62 7.07 0.18 16.22
N THR A 63 6.84 -1.12 16.48
CA THR A 63 5.49 -1.67 16.69
C THR A 63 4.90 -1.25 18.04
N LYS A 64 5.74 -0.92 19.03
CA LYS A 64 5.34 -0.42 20.35
C LYS A 64 4.84 1.02 20.33
N TYR A 65 5.36 1.87 19.45
CA TYR A 65 4.99 3.28 19.34
C TYR A 65 3.87 3.55 18.32
N VAL A 66 3.63 2.61 17.40
CA VAL A 66 2.70 2.79 16.27
C VAL A 66 1.45 1.92 16.38
N GLY A 67 1.37 1.03 17.39
CA GLY A 67 0.12 0.33 17.76
C GLY A 67 -0.49 -0.56 16.68
N MET A 68 0.26 -0.95 15.63
CA MET A 68 -0.27 -1.74 14.52
C MET A 68 0.64 -2.93 14.20
N ASP A 69 0.25 -4.11 14.65
CA ASP A 69 0.59 -5.35 13.94
C ASP A 69 -0.31 -5.40 12.69
N ALA A 70 0.07 -4.68 11.64
CA ALA A 70 -0.68 -4.69 10.39
C ALA A 70 -0.65 -6.10 9.80
N ALA A 71 -1.80 -6.78 9.74
CA ALA A 71 -1.93 -8.09 9.11
C ALA A 71 -2.31 -7.93 7.63
N VAL A 72 -1.50 -8.54 6.75
CA VAL A 72 -1.71 -8.53 5.30
C VAL A 72 -1.73 -9.96 4.79
N SER A 73 -2.68 -10.24 3.91
CA SER A 73 -2.79 -11.52 3.19
C SER A 73 -2.57 -11.28 1.71
N ILE A 74 -1.65 -12.04 1.12
CA ILE A 74 -1.30 -12.02 -0.29
C ILE A 74 -1.61 -13.38 -0.90
N ARG A 75 -2.59 -13.44 -1.81
CA ARG A 75 -2.88 -14.64 -2.60
C ARG A 75 -2.15 -14.55 -3.93
N ILE A 76 -1.55 -15.65 -4.35
CA ILE A 76 -0.86 -15.80 -5.63
C ILE A 76 -1.47 -17.03 -6.29
N ASN A 77 -2.32 -16.81 -7.29
CA ASN A 77 -2.97 -17.88 -8.05
C ASN A 77 -2.33 -18.01 -9.43
N GLU A 78 -2.16 -19.25 -9.90
CA GLU A 78 -1.75 -19.54 -11.27
C GLU A 78 -2.98 -19.57 -12.17
N GLU A 79 -2.98 -18.74 -13.21
CA GLU A 79 -4.04 -18.65 -14.23
C GLU A 79 -3.39 -18.77 -15.61
N ASP A 80 -3.44 -19.96 -16.21
CA ASP A 80 -2.80 -20.29 -17.48
C ASP A 80 -1.29 -19.93 -17.49
N ALA A 81 -0.91 -18.85 -18.16
CA ALA A 81 0.46 -18.33 -18.24
C ALA A 81 0.67 -17.07 -17.38
N ASN A 82 -0.25 -16.79 -16.46
CA ASN A 82 -0.29 -15.59 -15.64
C ASN A 82 -0.33 -15.92 -14.15
N LEU A 83 0.05 -14.93 -13.34
CA LEU A 83 -0.06 -14.94 -11.88
C LEU A 83 -1.04 -13.84 -11.46
N ARG A 84 -2.18 -14.24 -10.88
CA ARG A 84 -3.09 -13.30 -10.23
C ARG A 84 -2.66 -13.10 -8.78
N ILE A 85 -2.28 -11.88 -8.45
CA ILE A 85 -1.80 -11.51 -7.13
C ILE A 85 -2.80 -10.57 -6.46
N SER A 86 -3.42 -11.02 -5.37
CA SER A 86 -4.38 -10.24 -4.59
C SER A 86 -3.80 -9.94 -3.21
N VAL A 87 -3.60 -8.67 -2.90
CA VAL A 87 -3.13 -8.17 -1.59
C VAL A 87 -4.33 -7.57 -0.85
N ALA A 88 -4.61 -8.07 0.34
CA ALA A 88 -5.76 -7.69 1.14
C ALA A 88 -5.36 -7.26 2.55
N ALA A 89 -5.93 -6.13 2.98
CA ALA A 89 -5.84 -5.63 4.34
C ALA A 89 -7.02 -6.23 5.10
N GLU A 90 -6.76 -7.21 5.95
CA GLU A 90 -7.82 -7.90 6.64
C GLU A 90 -8.41 -6.99 7.74
N LYS A 91 -9.61 -6.46 7.51
CA LYS A 91 -10.47 -6.00 8.62
C LYS A 91 -10.99 -7.25 9.32
N TRP A 92 -10.40 -7.62 10.45
CA TRP A 92 -11.02 -8.55 11.38
C TRP A 92 -12.16 -7.82 12.11
N VAL A 93 -13.29 -7.67 11.44
CA VAL A 93 -14.56 -7.34 12.09
C VAL A 93 -15.52 -8.48 11.74
N GLU A 94 -15.87 -9.23 12.78
CA GLU A 94 -16.99 -10.18 12.85
C GLU A 94 -16.94 -11.43 11.96
N LYS A 95 -15.92 -12.29 12.06
CA LYS A 95 -16.12 -13.74 11.85
C LYS A 95 -15.30 -14.57 12.82
N ALA A 96 -15.73 -14.56 14.08
CA ALA A 96 -15.50 -15.70 14.98
C ALA A 96 -16.19 -16.93 14.35
N GLY A 97 -15.47 -17.68 13.50
CA GLY A 97 -16.09 -18.77 12.74
C GLY A 97 -15.19 -19.56 11.78
N PHE A 98 -13.86 -19.42 11.86
CA PHE A 98 -12.93 -20.26 11.10
C PHE A 98 -11.95 -20.98 12.03
N ALA A 99 -12.48 -21.80 12.93
CA ALA A 99 -11.74 -22.89 13.54
C ALA A 99 -11.76 -24.08 12.57
N ALA A 100 -10.77 -24.20 11.68
CA ALA A 100 -10.56 -25.46 10.96
C ALA A 100 -9.12 -25.70 10.46
N LEU A 101 -8.24 -24.69 10.38
CA LEU A 101 -6.86 -24.92 9.95
C LEU A 101 -5.87 -24.02 10.70
N GLY A 102 -5.77 -24.22 12.02
CA GLY A 102 -4.55 -23.95 12.80
C GLY A 102 -3.74 -22.68 12.51
N ILE A 103 -4.37 -21.52 12.38
CA ILE A 103 -3.67 -20.22 12.33
C ILE A 103 -3.60 -19.66 13.75
N VAL A 104 -2.39 -19.62 14.32
CA VAL A 104 -2.14 -18.94 15.61
C VAL A 104 -1.78 -17.48 15.30
N PHE A 105 -2.80 -16.65 15.05
CA PHE A 105 -2.67 -15.20 15.21
C PHE A 105 -3.95 -14.70 15.91
N SER A 106 -3.89 -14.67 17.24
CA SER A 106 -4.93 -14.08 18.10
C SER A 106 -5.08 -12.58 17.78
N PRO A 107 -6.30 -12.01 17.84
CA PRO A 107 -6.67 -10.83 17.07
C PRO A 107 -6.00 -9.57 17.61
N LEU A 108 -5.36 -8.85 16.71
CA LEU A 108 -5.05 -7.46 16.96
C LEU A 108 -6.32 -6.67 16.74
N LEU A 109 -6.89 -6.28 17.87
CA LEU A 109 -7.85 -5.20 17.97
C LEU A 109 -7.26 -4.01 17.21
N VAL A 110 -7.75 -3.77 15.99
CA VAL A 110 -7.54 -2.49 15.31
C VAL A 110 -8.27 -1.47 16.16
N THR A 111 -7.58 -0.85 17.11
CA THR A 111 -8.08 0.34 17.77
C THR A 111 -8.23 1.38 16.68
N ALA A 112 -9.47 1.66 16.29
CA ALA A 112 -9.75 2.81 15.45
C ALA A 112 -9.29 4.06 16.21
N GLY A 113 -8.09 4.53 15.90
CA GLY A 113 -7.47 5.67 16.58
C GLY A 113 -6.07 5.94 16.04
N LEU A 114 -6.00 6.77 15.00
CA LEU A 114 -4.80 7.23 14.27
C LEU A 114 -4.06 6.16 13.45
N GLY A 115 -4.07 6.33 12.11
CA GLY A 115 -3.01 5.76 11.27
C GLY A 115 -3.38 4.97 10.01
N ALA A 116 -4.49 5.27 9.32
CA ALA A 116 -4.79 4.69 8.00
C ALA A 116 -3.79 5.07 6.88
N VAL A 117 -2.63 5.65 7.21
CA VAL A 117 -1.70 6.30 6.25
C VAL A 117 -0.50 5.41 5.91
N ARG A 118 -0.17 4.36 6.69
CA ARG A 118 1.00 3.49 6.43
C ARG A 118 0.69 2.13 5.82
N GLN A 119 -0.57 1.66 5.87
CA GLN A 119 -0.96 0.39 5.25
C GLN A 119 -0.90 0.44 3.70
N PHE A 120 -1.06 1.63 3.12
CA PHE A 120 -0.82 1.88 1.69
C PHE A 120 0.65 1.68 1.30
N GLY A 121 1.60 2.11 2.13
CA GLY A 121 3.03 1.97 1.86
C GLY A 121 3.49 0.51 1.78
N LEU A 122 2.94 -0.37 2.62
CA LEU A 122 3.27 -1.80 2.57
C LEU A 122 2.76 -2.46 1.28
N PHE A 123 1.58 -2.06 0.78
CA PHE A 123 1.05 -2.61 -0.46
C PHE A 123 1.89 -2.16 -1.65
N ASP A 124 2.28 -0.88 -1.67
CA ASP A 124 3.19 -0.34 -2.67
C ASP A 124 4.55 -1.05 -2.63
N ASP A 125 5.09 -1.30 -1.44
CA ASP A 125 6.33 -2.04 -1.26
C ASP A 125 6.24 -3.50 -1.72
N ILE A 126 5.10 -4.17 -1.49
CA ILE A 126 4.83 -5.52 -1.99
C ILE A 126 4.79 -5.52 -3.51
N PHE A 127 4.01 -4.63 -4.12
CA PHE A 127 3.89 -4.59 -5.58
C PHE A 127 5.19 -4.15 -6.24
N ARG A 128 5.94 -3.21 -5.67
CA ARG A 128 7.26 -2.81 -6.18
C ARG A 128 8.24 -3.99 -6.17
N PHE A 129 8.22 -4.81 -5.12
CA PHE A 129 9.02 -6.04 -5.08
C PHE A 129 8.57 -7.01 -6.18
N LEU A 130 7.26 -7.23 -6.34
CA LEU A 130 6.71 -8.16 -7.33
C LEU A 130 7.02 -7.72 -8.77
N ASP A 131 6.88 -6.43 -9.07
CA ASP A 131 7.23 -5.84 -10.36
C ASP A 131 8.71 -6.14 -10.69
N SER A 132 9.60 -5.95 -9.72
CA SER A 132 11.03 -6.24 -9.86
C SER A 132 11.36 -7.73 -9.94
N TYR A 133 10.66 -8.59 -9.19
CA TYR A 133 10.96 -10.02 -9.09
C TYR A 133 10.45 -10.81 -10.31
N ILE A 134 9.22 -10.51 -10.74
CA ILE A 134 8.61 -11.07 -11.95
C ILE A 134 9.26 -10.47 -13.19
N GLY A 135 9.68 -9.20 -13.13
CA GLY A 135 10.29 -8.50 -14.26
C GLY A 135 9.26 -8.18 -15.35
N ALA A 136 8.03 -7.84 -14.96
CA ALA A 136 6.93 -7.52 -15.87
C ALA A 136 6.02 -6.44 -15.29
N GLU A 137 5.40 -5.66 -16.17
CA GLU A 137 4.26 -4.83 -15.81
C GLU A 137 2.98 -5.67 -15.73
N PRO A 138 2.05 -5.35 -14.80
CA PRO A 138 0.78 -6.05 -14.69
C PRO A 138 -0.12 -5.79 -15.92
N LEU A 139 -0.78 -6.83 -16.41
CA LEU A 139 -1.76 -6.78 -17.50
C LEU A 139 -3.08 -6.12 -17.06
N GLU A 140 -3.46 -6.35 -15.80
CA GLU A 140 -4.69 -5.81 -15.21
C GLU A 140 -4.40 -5.36 -13.79
N THR A 141 -5.08 -4.29 -13.35
CA THR A 141 -5.03 -3.83 -11.96
C THR A 141 -6.43 -3.45 -11.51
N THR A 142 -6.90 -4.06 -10.42
CA THR A 142 -8.21 -3.79 -9.82
C THR A 142 -8.05 -3.49 -8.34
N THR A 143 -8.57 -2.35 -7.87
CA THR A 143 -8.53 -1.97 -6.46
C THR A 143 -9.95 -1.73 -5.94
N SER A 144 -10.34 -2.44 -4.89
CA SER A 144 -11.59 -2.20 -4.17
C SER A 144 -11.32 -1.46 -2.85
N ASN A 145 -11.97 -0.31 -2.66
CA ASN A 145 -11.91 0.44 -1.41
C ASN A 145 -13.29 0.44 -0.71
N PRO A 146 -13.41 -0.06 0.53
CA PRO A 146 -14.65 0.03 1.29
C PRO A 146 -14.98 1.47 1.77
N PHE A 147 -14.07 2.43 1.59
CA PHE A 147 -14.29 3.85 1.93
C PHE A 147 -14.84 4.70 0.78
N THR A 148 -15.10 4.15 -0.42
CA THR A 148 -15.87 4.86 -1.45
C THR A 148 -17.37 4.81 -1.15
N GLY A 149 -17.76 5.48 -0.07
CA GLY A 149 -19.13 5.89 0.17
C GLY A 149 -19.48 7.05 -0.76
N LYS A 150 -20.30 6.77 -1.77
CA LYS A 150 -21.03 7.69 -2.67
C LYS A 150 -20.20 8.54 -3.65
N ASN A 151 -20.58 8.37 -4.93
CA ASN A 151 -20.25 9.13 -6.14
C ASN A 151 -18.95 8.76 -6.87
N ALA A 152 -18.91 7.50 -7.33
CA ALA A 152 -18.22 7.12 -8.56
C ALA A 152 -19.26 6.98 -9.70
N LYS A 153 -19.99 8.05 -9.96
CA LYS A 153 -20.65 8.35 -11.24
C LYS A 153 -20.34 9.82 -11.47
N ASP A 154 -20.01 10.16 -12.71
CA ASP A 154 -19.40 11.43 -13.16
C ASP A 154 -17.87 11.35 -13.26
N ALA A 155 -17.39 10.34 -13.98
CA ALA A 155 -16.30 10.55 -14.92
C ALA A 155 -16.91 11.07 -16.24
N ASP A 156 -17.52 12.25 -16.20
CA ASP A 156 -17.73 13.04 -17.40
C ASP A 156 -16.55 14.01 -17.55
N SER A 157 -16.10 14.06 -18.79
CA SER A 157 -14.92 14.76 -19.22
C SER A 157 -15.24 16.23 -19.29
N THR A 158 -14.70 17.03 -18.36
CA THR A 158 -14.59 18.46 -18.59
C THR A 158 -13.20 18.92 -18.22
N VAL A 159 -12.43 19.17 -19.28
CA VAL A 159 -11.09 19.74 -19.26
C VAL A 159 -11.19 21.13 -18.66
N SER A 160 -10.76 21.30 -17.41
CA SER A 160 -10.21 22.57 -16.93
C SER A 160 -8.70 22.44 -16.89
N SER A 161 -8.05 23.35 -17.61
CA SER A 161 -6.66 23.32 -18.07
C SER A 161 -5.61 23.62 -17.01
N ASP A 162 -5.85 23.25 -15.76
CA ASP A 162 -4.85 23.33 -14.71
C ASP A 162 -4.67 21.93 -14.16
N SER A 163 -3.54 21.32 -14.49
CA SER A 163 -3.11 20.04 -13.95
C SER A 163 -1.67 20.20 -13.49
N VAL A 164 -1.37 19.62 -12.34
CA VAL A 164 -0.07 19.73 -11.69
C VAL A 164 0.66 18.41 -11.80
N THR A 165 1.90 18.46 -12.26
CA THR A 165 2.73 17.27 -12.42
C THR A 165 3.34 16.91 -11.08
N CYS A 166 3.21 15.64 -10.69
CA CYS A 166 3.83 15.13 -9.48
C CYS A 166 5.36 15.22 -9.61
N PRO A 167 6.06 15.93 -8.71
CA PRO A 167 7.51 16.08 -8.79
C PRO A 167 8.26 14.77 -8.52
N SER A 168 7.60 13.79 -7.89
CA SER A 168 8.22 12.50 -7.58
C SER A 168 8.10 11.44 -8.68
N CYS A 169 7.06 11.48 -9.52
CA CYS A 169 6.81 10.40 -10.49
C CYS A 169 6.30 10.88 -11.86
N GLY A 170 6.15 12.19 -12.06
CA GLY A 170 5.70 12.76 -13.33
C GLY A 170 4.21 12.59 -13.66
N ALA A 171 3.41 12.03 -12.75
CA ALA A 171 1.97 11.85 -13.00
C ALA A 171 1.21 13.18 -12.97
N LEU A 172 0.25 13.35 -13.88
CA LEU A 172 -0.67 14.48 -13.89
C LEU A 172 -1.74 14.32 -12.79
N ASN A 173 -1.89 15.36 -11.99
CA ASN A 173 -2.83 15.43 -10.87
C ASN A 173 -3.68 16.70 -10.96
N LYS A 174 -4.76 16.73 -10.16
CA LYS A 174 -5.53 17.97 -9.99
C LYS A 174 -4.70 19.01 -9.22
N PRO A 175 -4.83 20.32 -9.50
CA PRO A 175 -4.05 21.37 -8.85
C PRO A 175 -4.21 21.43 -7.34
N ASP A 176 -5.31 20.92 -6.79
CA ASP A 176 -5.63 20.87 -5.37
C ASP A 176 -5.33 19.49 -4.74
N ALA A 177 -4.77 18.55 -5.49
CA ALA A 177 -4.48 17.22 -5.01
C ALA A 177 -3.40 17.28 -3.93
N LYS A 178 -3.73 16.91 -2.68
CA LYS A 178 -2.75 16.83 -1.58
C LYS A 178 -1.76 15.68 -1.71
N PHE A 179 -2.14 14.63 -2.43
CA PHE A 179 -1.34 13.43 -2.66
C PHE A 179 -1.43 13.01 -4.12
N CYS A 180 -0.34 12.46 -4.65
CA CYS A 180 -0.27 11.99 -6.02
C CYS A 180 -1.18 10.77 -6.20
N ARG A 181 -2.09 10.85 -7.17
CA ARG A 181 -2.99 9.75 -7.53
C ARG A 181 -2.29 8.49 -8.04
N LYS A 182 -1.03 8.61 -8.48
CA LYS A 182 -0.24 7.50 -9.03
C LYS A 182 0.73 6.91 -8.01
N CYS A 183 1.43 7.72 -7.25
CA CYS A 183 2.51 7.25 -6.36
C CYS A 183 2.26 7.50 -4.87
N GLY A 184 1.13 8.09 -4.49
CA GLY A 184 0.74 8.30 -3.09
C GLY A 184 1.54 9.36 -2.32
N LYS A 185 2.68 9.83 -2.86
CA LYS A 185 3.50 10.88 -2.24
C LYS A 185 2.74 12.20 -2.14
N PRO A 186 2.95 12.99 -1.08
CA PRO A 186 2.33 14.30 -0.95
C PRO A 186 2.71 15.16 -2.15
N MET A 187 1.73 15.82 -2.73
CA MET A 187 1.97 16.83 -3.74
C MET A 187 2.31 18.09 -2.96
N GLN A 188 3.48 18.67 -3.23
CA GLN A 188 3.84 19.97 -2.67
C GLN A 188 2.97 21.02 -3.34
N ILE A 189 1.78 21.26 -2.79
CA ILE A 189 0.89 22.28 -3.30
C ILE A 189 0.42 23.13 -2.13
N SER A 190 0.80 24.40 -2.26
CA SER A 190 0.42 25.59 -1.50
C SER A 190 0.94 25.69 -0.06
N GLY A 191 2.01 26.47 0.11
CA GLY A 191 2.29 27.24 1.32
C GLY A 191 3.63 26.96 2.01
N GLU A 192 4.17 25.75 1.89
CA GLU A 192 5.36 25.38 2.66
C GLU A 192 6.64 25.76 1.88
N LYS A 193 7.25 26.88 2.26
CA LYS A 193 8.60 27.25 1.83
C LYS A 193 9.57 26.33 2.55
N HIS A 194 10.55 25.79 1.85
CA HIS A 194 11.61 24.99 2.47
C HIS A 194 12.92 25.78 2.47
N CYS A 195 13.69 25.67 3.54
CA CYS A 195 15.04 26.24 3.59
C CYS A 195 15.91 25.58 2.50
N PRO A 196 16.53 26.35 1.59
CA PRO A 196 17.35 25.80 0.52
C PRO A 196 18.67 25.18 1.02
N ASN A 197 19.06 25.45 2.26
CA ASN A 197 20.31 24.92 2.84
C ASN A 197 20.08 23.61 3.59
N CYS A 198 19.04 23.51 4.43
CA CYS A 198 18.83 22.34 5.30
C CYS A 198 17.52 21.58 5.07
N GLY A 199 16.62 22.08 4.21
CA GLY A 199 15.34 21.42 3.88
C GLY A 199 14.23 21.58 4.91
N GLU A 200 14.48 22.26 6.03
CA GLU A 200 13.47 22.56 7.06
C GLU A 200 12.30 23.34 6.46
N VAL A 201 11.08 23.04 6.90
CA VAL A 201 9.90 23.84 6.53
C VAL A 201 10.01 25.19 7.24
N VAL A 202 9.87 26.28 6.48
CA VAL A 202 9.99 27.66 6.95
C VAL A 202 8.73 28.43 6.58
N ASP A 203 8.31 29.34 7.44
CA ASP A 203 7.14 30.18 7.19
C ASP A 203 7.45 31.24 6.12
N GLU A 204 6.42 31.75 5.43
CA GLU A 204 6.60 32.78 4.39
C GLU A 204 7.17 34.09 4.96
N ASP A 205 6.92 34.37 6.24
CA ASP A 205 7.37 35.57 6.95
C ASP A 205 8.79 35.42 7.58
N ASP A 206 9.38 34.22 7.55
CA ASP A 206 10.70 33.99 8.14
C ASP A 206 11.81 34.63 7.31
N SER A 207 12.55 35.57 7.92
CA SER A 207 13.75 36.17 7.32
C SER A 207 14.99 35.26 7.41
N PHE A 208 14.99 34.32 8.36
CA PHE A 208 16.09 33.39 8.62
C PHE A 208 15.53 32.02 8.99
N CYS A 209 16.18 30.96 8.54
CA CYS A 209 15.79 29.60 8.89
C CYS A 209 16.02 29.34 10.40
N PRO A 210 15.00 28.87 11.15
CA PRO A 210 15.13 28.62 12.59
C PRO A 210 16.04 27.43 12.92
N ASN A 211 16.29 26.53 11.97
CA ASN A 211 17.12 25.35 12.17
C ASN A 211 18.62 25.62 11.86
N CYS A 212 18.91 26.27 10.72
CA CYS A 212 20.30 26.45 10.27
C CYS A 212 20.81 27.90 10.23
N GLY A 213 19.96 28.89 10.53
CA GLY A 213 20.32 30.31 10.53
C GLY A 213 20.53 30.95 9.15
N GLN A 214 20.34 30.19 8.07
CA GLN A 214 20.47 30.70 6.70
C GLN A 214 19.41 31.78 6.43
N LYS A 215 19.84 32.91 5.85
CA LYS A 215 18.93 33.97 5.40
C LYS A 215 18.02 33.45 4.29
N LEU A 216 16.71 33.62 4.47
CA LEU A 216 15.69 33.26 3.49
C LEU A 216 15.37 34.53 2.70
N ASN A 217 15.53 34.48 1.39
CA ASN A 217 15.17 35.58 0.48
C ASN A 217 13.77 35.37 -0.08
#